data_AF-A0A8X6LX32-F1
#
_entry.id   AF-A0A8X6LX32-F1
#
_cell.length_a   1.000
_cell.length_b   1.000
_cell.length_c   1.000
_cell.angle_alpha   90.00
_cell.angle_beta   90.00
_cell.angle_gamma   90.00
#
_symmetry.space_group_name_H-M   'P 1'
#
loop_
_entity.id
_entity.type
_entity.pdbx_description
1 polymer ?
#
loop_
_entity_poly.entity_id
_entity_poly.type
_entity_poly.pdbx_seq_one_letter_code
_entity_poly.pdbx_strand_id
1 'polypeptide(L)'
;MAPRKPSELTVLSRRKSRLLGQITQIKNCLENVDSPLNQAGLKHKLASLSEIKGKIDALRNESYSVLSDEELPNFESSLDKMEEDADNLESHLRALKQLELEPNTSCESMLIFVITQRLDDESRKQYEMELHSNNLPRWDKFLDFLIKRSQALENLQRNYSLKNKNEYSPKFKSLVVKSEKRTCPLCSLEPHPIFKCKQFHDMSVQDRNNKVKSLNLCFNCLGHHLIKNCVKLNKKCKFCNANHNSLLCNTRKCTLTSSKRNQQKFSLYTEFIRGHS
;
A
#
# COMPACT_ATOMS: atom_id res chain seq x y z
N MET A 1 -45.16 -0.24 62.11
CA MET A 1 -44.36 0.21 60.95
C MET A 1 -44.15 1.71 61.11
N ALA A 2 -42.90 2.16 61.25
CA ALA A 2 -42.60 3.58 61.36
C ALA A 2 -42.88 4.28 60.02
N PRO A 3 -43.39 5.52 60.02
CA PRO A 3 -43.61 6.28 58.79
C PRO A 3 -42.26 6.59 58.12
N ARG A 4 -42.14 6.24 56.83
CA ARG A 4 -40.91 6.39 56.03
C ARG A 4 -40.53 7.87 55.87
N LYS A 5 -39.22 8.16 55.80
CA LYS A 5 -38.71 9.52 55.54
C LYS A 5 -38.55 9.75 54.02
N PRO A 6 -39.20 10.78 53.43
CA PRO A 6 -39.06 11.17 52.02
C PRO A 6 -37.62 11.36 51.54
N SER A 7 -36.66 11.50 52.46
CA SER A 7 -35.23 11.67 52.16
C SER A 7 -34.61 10.48 51.45
N GLU A 8 -34.98 9.23 51.75
CA GLU A 8 -34.27 8.05 51.22
C GLU A 8 -34.57 7.81 49.74
N LEU A 9 -35.84 7.95 49.34
CA LEU A 9 -36.26 7.90 47.93
C LEU A 9 -35.58 8.98 47.08
N THR A 10 -35.43 10.19 47.62
CA THR A 10 -34.72 11.28 46.93
C THR A 10 -33.24 10.99 46.75
N VAL A 11 -32.61 10.28 47.69
CA VAL A 11 -31.19 9.87 47.59
C VAL A 11 -31.02 8.81 46.50
N LEU A 12 -31.89 7.79 46.46
CA LEU A 12 -31.85 6.76 45.41
C LEU A 12 -32.07 7.36 44.02
N SER A 13 -33.05 8.25 43.90
CA SER A 13 -33.37 8.93 42.64
C SER A 13 -32.20 9.78 42.13
N ARG A 14 -31.53 10.53 43.02
CA ARG A 14 -30.33 11.32 42.66
C ARG A 14 -29.17 10.43 42.19
N ARG A 15 -28.92 9.32 42.87
CA ARG A 15 -27.87 8.36 42.47
C ARG A 15 -28.15 7.76 41.09
N LYS A 16 -29.40 7.36 40.84
CA LYS A 16 -29.85 6.88 39.54
C LYS A 16 -29.63 7.90 38.43
N SER A 17 -30.07 9.15 38.64
CA SER A 17 -29.87 10.23 37.66
C SER A 17 -28.39 10.49 37.37
N ARG A 18 -27.53 10.39 38.39
CA ARG A 18 -26.07 10.54 38.21
C ARG A 18 -25.49 9.43 37.34
N LEU A 19 -25.86 8.17 37.60
CA LEU A 19 -25.40 7.02 36.79
C LEU A 19 -25.89 7.14 35.35
N LEU A 20 -27.15 7.52 35.13
CA LEU A 20 -27.70 7.77 33.80
C LEU A 20 -26.88 8.83 33.06
N GLY A 21 -26.55 9.94 33.73
CA GLY A 21 -25.69 10.98 33.15
C GLY A 21 -24.31 10.48 32.74
N GLN A 22 -23.71 9.56 33.50
CA GLN A 22 -22.41 8.95 33.14
C GLN A 22 -22.54 8.07 31.89
N ILE A 23 -23.60 7.26 31.79
CA ILE A 23 -23.89 6.44 30.60
C ILE A 23 -24.08 7.33 29.37
N THR A 24 -24.91 8.37 29.49
CA THR A 24 -25.14 9.34 28.41
C THR A 24 -23.86 10.04 27.97
N GLN A 25 -22.99 10.41 28.91
CA GLN A 25 -21.70 11.03 28.57
C GLN A 25 -20.80 10.08 27.76
N ILE A 26 -20.74 8.80 28.13
CA ILE A 26 -19.98 7.79 27.39
C ILE A 26 -20.56 7.60 25.98
N LYS A 27 -21.88 7.54 25.86
CA LYS A 27 -22.61 7.46 24.58
C LYS A 27 -22.30 8.65 23.67
N ASN A 28 -22.41 9.86 24.18
CA ASN A 28 -22.14 11.08 23.39
C ASN A 28 -20.70 11.15 22.88
N CYS A 29 -19.73 10.63 23.64
CA CYS A 29 -18.35 10.53 23.16
C CYS A 29 -18.17 9.55 21.99
N LEU A 30 -19.06 8.57 21.82
CA LEU A 30 -19.04 7.65 20.68
C LEU A 30 -19.77 8.23 19.47
N GLU A 31 -20.82 9.01 19.68
CA GLU A 31 -21.60 9.61 18.59
C GLU A 31 -20.91 10.84 17.98
N ASN A 32 -20.11 11.59 18.75
CA ASN A 32 -19.41 12.79 18.29
C ASN A 32 -17.89 12.54 18.20
N VAL A 33 -17.46 11.78 17.21
CA VAL A 33 -16.05 11.42 17.00
C VAL A 33 -15.27 12.59 16.38
N ASP A 34 -15.06 13.66 17.15
CA ASP A 34 -14.17 14.78 16.75
C ASP A 34 -12.69 14.44 16.97
N SER A 35 -12.39 13.32 17.64
CA SER A 35 -11.03 12.78 17.81
C SER A 35 -11.08 11.26 17.90
N PRO A 36 -10.16 10.55 17.21
CA PRO A 36 -10.10 9.09 17.30
C PRO A 36 -9.83 8.70 18.75
N LEU A 37 -10.76 7.94 19.34
CA LEU A 37 -10.47 7.20 20.56
C LEU A 37 -9.28 6.30 20.25
N ASN A 38 -8.30 6.26 21.15
CA ASN A 38 -7.17 5.35 21.05
C ASN A 38 -7.38 4.17 21.99
N GLN A 39 -6.55 3.14 21.86
CA GLN A 39 -6.62 1.92 22.67
C GLN A 39 -6.67 2.20 24.20
N ALA A 40 -5.97 3.24 24.68
CA ALA A 40 -5.99 3.61 26.09
C ALA A 40 -7.34 4.23 26.49
N GLY A 41 -7.89 5.11 25.66
CA GLY A 41 -9.23 5.70 25.84
C GLY A 41 -10.33 4.66 25.80
N LEU A 42 -10.27 3.67 24.90
CA LEU A 42 -11.21 2.56 24.84
C LEU A 42 -11.14 1.68 26.10
N LYS A 43 -9.92 1.33 26.55
CA LYS A 43 -9.74 0.56 27.79
C LYS A 43 -10.30 1.29 29.01
N HIS A 44 -10.05 2.59 29.12
CA HIS A 44 -10.58 3.40 30.22
C HIS A 44 -12.11 3.42 30.22
N LYS A 45 -12.75 3.67 29.06
CA LYS A 45 -14.21 3.67 28.94
C LYS A 45 -14.85 2.32 29.28
N LEU A 46 -14.23 1.22 28.87
CA LEU A 46 -14.68 -0.14 29.24
C LEU A 46 -14.61 -0.36 30.76
N ALA A 47 -13.53 0.06 31.41
CA ALA A 47 -13.41 -0.02 32.86
C ALA A 47 -14.48 0.83 33.57
N SER A 48 -14.74 2.05 33.08
CA SER A 48 -15.80 2.91 33.61
C SER A 48 -17.19 2.29 33.46
N LEU A 49 -17.50 1.61 32.35
CA LEU A 49 -18.77 0.91 32.18
C LEU A 49 -18.93 -0.26 33.16
N SER A 50 -17.86 -1.04 33.38
CA SER A 50 -17.88 -2.12 34.37
C SER A 50 -18.16 -1.59 35.78
N GLU A 51 -17.56 -0.45 36.15
CA GLU A 51 -17.83 0.21 37.43
C GLU A 51 -19.28 0.74 37.53
N ILE A 52 -19.82 1.31 36.44
CA ILE A 52 -21.21 1.79 36.39
C ILE A 52 -22.19 0.63 36.58
N LYS A 53 -21.98 -0.51 35.91
CA LYS A 53 -22.82 -1.70 36.06
C LYS A 53 -22.85 -2.20 37.50
N GLY A 54 -21.68 -2.33 38.14
CA GLY A 54 -21.63 -2.70 39.55
C GLY A 54 -22.34 -1.71 40.49
N LYS A 55 -22.35 -0.41 40.15
CA LYS A 55 -23.13 0.60 40.88
C LYS A 55 -24.63 0.51 40.64
N ILE A 56 -25.06 0.10 39.44
CA ILE A 56 -26.47 -0.17 39.13
C ILE A 56 -26.95 -1.37 39.95
N ASP A 57 -26.17 -2.46 40.01
CA ASP A 57 -26.51 -3.65 40.80
C ASP A 57 -26.62 -3.34 42.29
N ALA A 58 -25.65 -2.58 42.83
CA ALA A 58 -25.71 -2.12 44.21
C ALA A 58 -26.97 -1.27 44.47
N LEU A 59 -27.31 -0.37 43.53
CA LEU A 59 -28.50 0.48 43.64
C LEU A 59 -29.79 -0.34 43.55
N ARG A 60 -29.83 -1.37 42.70
CA ARG A 60 -30.95 -2.32 42.58
C ARG A 60 -31.16 -3.04 43.90
N ASN A 61 -30.09 -3.59 44.48
CA ASN A 61 -30.12 -4.27 45.77
C ASN A 61 -30.59 -3.36 46.92
N GLU A 62 -30.08 -2.12 46.99
CA GLU A 62 -30.53 -1.13 47.97
C GLU A 62 -32.02 -0.79 47.80
N SER A 63 -32.50 -0.73 46.55
CA SER A 63 -33.89 -0.32 46.26
C SER A 63 -34.93 -1.30 46.81
N TYR A 64 -34.66 -2.61 46.85
CA TYR A 64 -35.56 -3.61 47.44
C TYR A 64 -35.81 -3.39 48.94
N SER A 65 -34.87 -2.76 49.64
CA SER A 65 -35.00 -2.48 51.08
C SER A 65 -35.74 -1.17 51.38
N VAL A 66 -35.82 -0.25 50.41
CA VAL A 66 -36.27 1.14 50.63
C VAL A 66 -37.64 1.42 50.00
N LEU A 67 -37.90 0.87 48.80
CA LEU A 67 -39.11 1.16 48.02
C LEU A 67 -40.31 0.34 48.50
N SER A 68 -41.52 0.78 48.16
CA SER A 68 -42.74 -0.02 48.31
C SER A 68 -42.96 -0.90 47.08
N ASP A 69 -43.81 -1.92 47.21
CA ASP A 69 -44.18 -2.82 46.11
C ASP A 69 -44.82 -2.09 44.92
N GLU A 70 -45.39 -0.91 45.14
CA GLU A 70 -45.98 -0.07 44.09
C GLU A 70 -44.94 0.76 43.31
N GLU A 71 -43.86 1.19 43.98
CA GLU A 71 -42.82 2.05 43.38
C GLU A 71 -41.68 1.25 42.74
N LEU A 72 -41.44 0.04 43.27
CA LEU A 72 -40.36 -0.85 42.87
C LEU A 72 -40.35 -1.19 41.37
N PRO A 73 -41.49 -1.57 40.73
CA PRO A 73 -41.48 -1.99 39.33
C PRO A 73 -41.04 -0.88 38.35
N ASN A 74 -41.44 0.36 38.60
CA ASN A 74 -41.05 1.50 37.76
C ASN A 74 -39.58 1.88 37.97
N PHE A 75 -39.08 1.74 39.21
CA PHE A 75 -37.67 1.98 39.49
C PHE A 75 -36.79 0.93 38.79
N GLU A 76 -37.14 -0.35 38.94
CA GLU A 76 -36.47 -1.51 38.35
C GLU A 76 -36.46 -1.45 36.83
N SER A 77 -37.62 -1.24 36.18
CA SER A 77 -37.72 -1.11 34.72
C SER A 77 -36.77 -0.04 34.15
N SER A 78 -36.54 1.03 34.92
CA SER A 78 -35.64 2.09 34.49
C SER A 78 -34.17 1.82 34.84
N LEU A 79 -33.86 0.93 35.80
CA LEU A 79 -32.50 0.39 35.96
C LEU A 79 -32.18 -0.60 34.85
N ASP A 80 -33.15 -1.43 34.46
CA ASP A 80 -32.99 -2.42 33.37
C ASP A 80 -32.60 -1.72 32.06
N LYS A 81 -33.28 -0.60 31.73
CA LYS A 81 -32.91 0.23 30.57
C LYS A 81 -31.48 0.76 30.64
N MET A 82 -31.02 1.16 31.83
CA MET A 82 -29.66 1.66 32.01
C MET A 82 -28.61 0.55 31.85
N GLU A 83 -28.94 -0.65 32.33
CA GLU A 83 -28.09 -1.83 32.18
C GLU A 83 -28.00 -2.27 30.71
N GLU A 84 -29.14 -2.31 30.01
CA GLU A 84 -29.21 -2.57 28.57
C GLU A 84 -28.39 -1.54 27.76
N ASP A 85 -28.52 -0.25 28.07
CA ASP A 85 -27.70 0.79 27.47
C ASP A 85 -26.19 0.57 27.73
N ALA A 86 -25.82 0.20 28.95
CA ALA A 86 -24.43 -0.06 29.33
C ALA A 86 -23.87 -1.32 28.64
N ASP A 87 -24.67 -2.36 28.46
CA ASP A 87 -24.33 -3.58 27.69
C ASP A 87 -24.10 -3.26 26.22
N ASN A 88 -25.01 -2.49 25.61
CA ASN A 88 -24.89 -2.05 24.23
C ASN A 88 -23.62 -1.23 24.01
N LEU A 89 -23.34 -0.26 24.90
CA LEU A 89 -22.11 0.54 24.83
C LEU A 89 -20.85 -0.31 25.02
N GLU A 90 -20.87 -1.28 25.93
CA GLU A 90 -19.73 -2.19 26.13
C GLU A 90 -19.47 -3.05 24.89
N SER A 91 -20.52 -3.58 24.27
CA SER A 91 -20.42 -4.34 23.01
C SER A 91 -19.78 -3.49 21.91
N HIS A 92 -20.25 -2.26 21.71
CA HIS A 92 -19.69 -1.33 20.72
C HIS A 92 -18.22 -1.00 21.01
N LEU A 93 -17.87 -0.70 22.27
CA LEU A 93 -16.49 -0.41 22.65
C LEU A 93 -15.57 -1.62 22.49
N ARG A 94 -16.05 -2.83 22.73
CA ARG A 94 -15.29 -4.07 22.47
C ARG A 94 -15.08 -4.28 20.97
N ALA A 95 -16.10 -4.04 20.16
CA ALA A 95 -15.99 -4.12 18.70
C ALA A 95 -14.99 -3.09 18.16
N LEU A 96 -15.06 -1.82 18.60
CA LEU A 96 -14.10 -0.78 18.25
C LEU A 96 -12.68 -1.14 18.70
N LYS A 97 -12.54 -1.66 19.93
CA LYS A 97 -11.27 -2.15 20.45
C LYS A 97 -10.72 -3.30 19.61
N GLN A 98 -11.56 -4.18 19.09
CA GLN A 98 -11.15 -5.26 18.20
C GLN A 98 -10.75 -4.72 16.82
N LEU A 99 -11.45 -3.72 16.28
CA LEU A 99 -11.06 -3.07 15.04
C LEU A 99 -9.73 -2.30 15.15
N GLU A 100 -9.44 -1.73 16.32
CA GLU A 100 -8.15 -1.09 16.61
C GLU A 100 -7.03 -2.09 16.98
N LEU A 101 -7.40 -3.29 17.47
CA LEU A 101 -6.45 -4.29 17.97
C LEU A 101 -6.23 -5.49 17.07
N GLU A 102 -7.01 -5.64 16.02
CA GLU A 102 -6.57 -6.46 14.91
C GLU A 102 -5.67 -5.57 14.06
N PRO A 103 -4.31 -5.64 14.19
CA PRO A 103 -3.54 -5.59 12.96
C PRO A 103 -4.21 -6.65 12.09
N ASN A 104 -4.28 -6.41 10.81
CA ASN A 104 -5.16 -7.11 9.91
C ASN A 104 -4.61 -8.55 9.75
N THR A 105 -4.51 -9.38 10.79
CA THR A 105 -3.44 -10.38 10.95
C THR A 105 -3.62 -11.46 9.91
N SER A 106 -4.88 -11.78 9.58
CA SER A 106 -5.24 -12.63 8.46
C SER A 106 -4.95 -11.98 7.10
N CYS A 107 -5.31 -10.71 6.90
CA CYS A 107 -5.01 -9.98 5.66
C CYS A 107 -3.50 -9.78 5.45
N GLU A 108 -2.76 -9.40 6.48
CA GLU A 108 -1.32 -9.29 6.54
C GLU A 108 -0.66 -10.63 6.26
N SER A 109 -1.15 -11.72 6.89
CA SER A 109 -0.66 -13.08 6.60
C SER A 109 -0.90 -13.48 5.14
N MET A 110 -2.08 -13.18 4.59
CA MET A 110 -2.40 -13.40 3.18
C MET A 110 -1.51 -12.56 2.26
N LEU A 111 -1.26 -11.29 2.61
CA LEU A 111 -0.38 -10.41 1.85
C LEU A 111 1.06 -10.91 1.88
N ILE A 112 1.57 -11.33 3.04
CA ILE A 112 2.90 -11.95 3.16
C ILE A 112 2.97 -13.15 2.22
N PHE A 113 1.99 -14.05 2.26
CA PHE A 113 1.98 -15.22 1.40
C PHE A 113 1.96 -14.84 -0.09
N VAL A 114 1.02 -13.99 -0.52
CA VAL A 114 0.87 -13.57 -1.93
C VAL A 114 2.12 -12.85 -2.43
N ILE A 115 2.72 -11.98 -1.63
CA ILE A 115 3.94 -11.25 -2.00
C ILE A 115 5.14 -12.19 -2.03
N THR A 116 5.27 -13.11 -1.06
CA THR A 116 6.34 -14.12 -1.04
C THR A 116 6.34 -14.96 -2.31
N GLN A 117 5.16 -15.33 -2.82
CA GLN A 117 5.02 -16.05 -4.10
C GLN A 117 5.43 -15.23 -5.33
N ARG A 118 5.50 -13.89 -5.21
CA ARG A 118 5.97 -12.99 -6.26
C ARG A 118 7.43 -12.59 -6.15
N LEU A 119 8.11 -12.93 -5.05
CA LEU A 119 9.55 -12.75 -4.93
C LEU A 119 10.28 -13.71 -5.89
N ASP A 120 11.40 -13.24 -6.44
CA ASP A 120 12.33 -14.10 -7.16
C ASP A 120 12.94 -15.15 -6.24
N ASP A 121 13.41 -16.26 -6.83
CA ASP A 121 13.88 -17.43 -6.10
C ASP A 121 14.98 -17.10 -5.08
N GLU A 122 15.90 -16.19 -5.42
CA GLU A 122 16.99 -15.79 -4.53
C GLU A 122 16.46 -14.96 -3.35
N SER A 123 15.58 -14.00 -3.61
CA SER A 123 14.94 -13.23 -2.52
C SER A 123 14.08 -14.11 -1.61
N ARG A 124 13.34 -15.08 -2.17
CA ARG A 124 12.55 -16.02 -1.37
C ARG A 124 13.42 -16.91 -0.49
N LYS A 125 14.50 -17.45 -1.03
CA LYS A 125 15.47 -18.24 -0.28
C LYS A 125 16.08 -17.45 0.88
N GLN A 126 16.47 -16.20 0.64
CA GLN A 126 17.01 -15.34 1.70
C GLN A 126 15.98 -15.03 2.78
N TYR A 127 14.72 -14.80 2.38
CA TYR A 127 13.63 -14.63 3.33
C TYR A 127 13.45 -15.87 4.22
N GLU A 128 13.39 -17.07 3.63
CA GLU A 128 13.26 -18.32 4.39
C GLU A 128 14.44 -18.56 5.35
N MET A 129 15.65 -18.13 4.96
CA MET A 129 16.83 -18.21 5.83
C MET A 129 16.81 -17.20 6.99
N GLU A 130 16.13 -16.05 6.86
CA GLU A 130 15.98 -15.06 7.94
C GLU A 130 14.86 -15.45 8.93
N LEU A 131 14.02 -16.43 8.58
CA LEU A 131 13.02 -16.99 9.49
C LEU A 131 13.70 -17.92 10.51
N HIS A 132 13.55 -17.59 11.79
CA HIS A 132 14.10 -18.38 12.90
C HIS A 132 13.11 -19.46 13.40
N SER A 133 11.90 -19.50 12.81
CA SER A 133 10.84 -20.46 13.14
C SER A 133 9.97 -20.70 11.91
N ASN A 134 9.27 -21.84 11.85
CA ASN A 134 8.29 -22.13 10.80
C ASN A 134 7.01 -21.27 10.88
N ASN A 135 6.92 -20.36 11.85
CA ASN A 135 5.78 -19.47 11.98
C ASN A 135 5.93 -18.23 11.09
N LEU A 136 4.82 -17.78 10.54
CA LEU A 136 4.77 -16.58 9.71
C LEU A 136 5.15 -15.34 10.55
N PRO A 137 6.07 -14.48 10.10
CA PRO A 137 6.45 -13.29 10.84
C PRO A 137 5.35 -12.22 10.75
N ARG A 138 5.44 -11.22 11.63
CA ARG A 138 4.56 -10.05 11.59
C ARG A 138 4.85 -9.17 10.35
N TRP A 139 3.85 -8.44 9.87
CA TRP A 139 3.93 -7.64 8.64
C TRP A 139 5.09 -6.64 8.60
N ASP A 140 5.37 -5.97 9.71
CA ASP A 140 6.50 -5.05 9.85
C ASP A 140 7.85 -5.76 9.62
N LYS A 141 8.01 -6.99 10.13
CA LYS A 141 9.23 -7.78 9.91
C LYS A 141 9.38 -8.22 8.48
N PHE A 142 8.28 -8.55 7.81
CA PHE A 142 8.29 -8.84 6.38
C PHE A 142 8.66 -7.61 5.54
N LEU A 143 8.10 -6.43 5.86
CA LEU A 143 8.46 -5.18 5.20
C LEU A 143 9.93 -4.81 5.44
N ASP A 144 10.44 -4.96 6.66
CA ASP A 144 11.85 -4.74 6.99
C ASP A 144 12.75 -5.60 6.10
N PHE A 145 12.42 -6.89 5.93
CA PHE A 145 13.12 -7.77 5.01
C PHE A 145 13.12 -7.23 3.57
N LEU A 146 11.95 -6.87 3.03
CA LEU A 146 11.84 -6.37 1.65
C LEU A 146 12.66 -5.10 1.43
N ILE A 147 12.65 -4.19 2.40
CA ILE A 147 13.43 -2.95 2.36
C ILE A 147 14.93 -3.27 2.38
N LYS A 148 15.40 -4.11 3.32
CA LYS A 148 16.81 -4.53 3.38
C LYS A 148 17.26 -5.21 2.09
N ARG A 149 16.43 -6.10 1.54
CA ARG A 149 16.69 -6.81 0.29
C ARG A 149 16.80 -5.86 -0.89
N SER A 150 15.89 -4.90 -1.01
CA SER A 150 15.91 -3.86 -2.04
C SER A 150 17.19 -3.02 -1.95
N GLN A 151 17.55 -2.55 -0.75
CA GLN A 151 18.77 -1.78 -0.52
C GLN A 151 20.04 -2.59 -0.86
N ALA A 152 20.08 -3.87 -0.48
CA ALA A 152 21.18 -4.76 -0.81
C ALA A 152 21.34 -4.91 -2.34
N LEU A 153 20.24 -5.08 -3.08
CA LEU A 153 20.26 -5.16 -4.54
C LEU A 153 20.73 -3.85 -5.18
N GLU A 154 20.27 -2.70 -4.69
CA GLU A 154 20.73 -1.39 -5.16
C GLU A 154 22.22 -1.17 -4.89
N ASN A 155 22.72 -1.61 -3.73
CA ASN A 155 24.12 -1.53 -3.39
C ASN A 155 24.96 -2.46 -4.27
N LEU A 156 24.49 -3.68 -4.55
CA LEU A 156 25.14 -4.59 -5.48
C LEU A 156 25.16 -4.02 -6.91
N GLN A 157 24.08 -3.39 -7.37
CA GLN A 157 24.04 -2.76 -8.69
C GLN A 157 24.98 -1.55 -8.79
N ARG A 158 25.08 -0.75 -7.73
CA ARG A 158 26.09 0.32 -7.60
C ARG A 158 27.50 -0.26 -7.63
N ASN A 159 27.77 -1.30 -6.85
CA ASN A 159 29.07 -1.96 -6.79
C ASN A 159 29.43 -2.69 -8.09
N TYR A 160 28.49 -3.27 -8.82
CA TYR A 160 28.69 -3.81 -10.17
C TYR A 160 28.97 -2.71 -11.19
N SER A 161 28.35 -1.54 -11.06
CA SER A 161 28.66 -0.38 -11.91
C SER A 161 30.06 0.19 -11.63
N LEU A 162 30.55 0.03 -10.39
CA LEU A 162 31.91 0.40 -10.00
C LEU A 162 32.95 -0.68 -10.37
N LYS A 163 32.64 -1.98 -10.19
CA LYS A 163 33.50 -3.12 -10.56
C LYS A 163 33.57 -3.37 -12.07
N ASN A 164 32.53 -3.08 -12.84
CA ASN A 164 32.58 -3.14 -14.31
C ASN A 164 33.47 -2.06 -14.94
N LYS A 165 34.05 -1.15 -14.15
CA LYS A 165 35.18 -0.34 -14.62
C LYS A 165 36.53 -1.04 -14.50
N ASN A 166 36.66 -2.08 -13.66
CA ASN A 166 37.97 -2.60 -13.28
C ASN A 166 38.24 -4.09 -13.57
N GLU A 167 37.28 -4.96 -13.85
CA GLU A 167 37.62 -6.37 -14.11
C GLU A 167 36.68 -7.06 -15.12
N TYR A 168 37.18 -7.30 -16.33
CA TYR A 168 37.36 -8.65 -16.88
C TYR A 168 38.06 -8.59 -18.25
N SER A 169 39.23 -9.21 -18.34
CA SER A 169 39.55 -10.01 -19.53
C SER A 169 40.32 -11.26 -19.11
N PRO A 170 39.83 -12.46 -19.44
CA PRO A 170 40.59 -13.69 -19.28
C PRO A 170 41.79 -13.66 -20.22
N LYS A 171 42.95 -14.07 -19.72
CA LYS A 171 44.22 -14.14 -20.46
C LYS A 171 44.12 -15.15 -21.61
N PHE A 172 43.67 -14.70 -22.78
CA PHE A 172 44.12 -15.28 -24.05
C PHE A 172 45.41 -14.56 -24.45
N LYS A 173 46.45 -15.32 -24.73
CA LYS A 173 47.68 -14.82 -25.35
C LYS A 173 47.32 -14.40 -26.79
N SER A 174 46.86 -13.18 -26.98
CA SER A 174 46.85 -12.55 -28.30
C SER A 174 47.82 -11.39 -28.30
N LEU A 175 48.61 -11.33 -29.36
CA LEU A 175 49.57 -10.28 -29.69
C LEU A 175 49.00 -8.90 -29.35
N VAL A 176 49.87 -8.04 -28.82
CA VAL A 176 49.56 -6.65 -28.52
C VAL A 176 49.01 -5.97 -29.78
N VAL A 177 47.69 -5.79 -29.82
CA VAL A 177 47.06 -4.80 -30.70
C VAL A 177 46.73 -3.63 -29.78
N LYS A 178 47.36 -2.48 -30.04
CA LYS A 178 47.08 -1.19 -29.40
C LYS A 178 45.56 -1.02 -29.28
N SER A 179 45.09 -0.70 -28.08
CA SER A 179 43.72 -0.26 -27.84
C SER A 179 43.49 1.07 -28.57
N GLU A 180 43.12 0.98 -29.84
CA GLU A 180 42.59 2.12 -30.56
C GLU A 180 41.33 2.58 -29.84
N LYS A 181 41.32 3.86 -29.46
CA LYS A 181 40.18 4.57 -28.88
C LYS A 181 38.93 4.14 -29.64
N ARG A 182 37.84 3.74 -28.95
CA ARG A 182 36.58 3.33 -29.59
C ARG A 182 36.02 4.51 -30.40
N THR A 183 36.48 4.66 -31.62
CA THR A 183 36.02 5.62 -32.61
C THR A 183 34.63 5.19 -33.07
N CYS A 184 33.84 6.15 -33.53
CA CYS A 184 32.55 5.81 -34.11
C CYS A 184 32.75 4.80 -35.26
N PRO A 185 32.01 3.67 -35.30
CA PRO A 185 32.16 2.64 -36.34
C PRO A 185 31.70 3.09 -37.74
N LEU A 186 31.33 4.37 -37.89
CA LEU A 186 30.77 4.94 -39.11
C LEU A 186 31.59 6.11 -39.65
N CYS A 187 31.95 7.09 -38.82
CA CYS A 187 32.76 8.23 -39.28
C CYS A 187 34.24 8.09 -38.95
N SER A 188 34.62 7.27 -37.96
CA SER A 188 36.02 7.08 -37.52
C SER A 188 36.79 8.36 -37.15
N LEU A 189 36.13 9.52 -37.07
CA LEU A 189 36.75 10.83 -36.79
C LEU A 189 36.90 11.06 -35.28
N GLU A 190 35.78 10.99 -34.54
CA GLU A 190 35.73 11.28 -33.11
C GLU A 190 35.19 10.07 -32.31
N PRO A 191 35.62 9.88 -31.05
CA PRO A 191 35.11 8.81 -30.20
C PRO A 191 33.70 9.14 -29.71
N HIS A 192 32.69 8.63 -30.42
CA HIS A 192 31.31 8.68 -29.97
C HIS A 192 30.51 7.42 -30.36
N PRO A 193 29.45 7.09 -29.62
CA PRO A 193 28.52 6.05 -30.03
C PRO A 193 27.84 6.36 -31.37
N ILE A 194 27.50 5.33 -32.15
CA ILE A 194 26.86 5.48 -33.47
C ILE A 194 25.52 6.23 -33.41
N PHE A 195 24.77 6.12 -32.31
CA PHE A 195 23.50 6.83 -32.15
C PHE A 195 23.66 8.35 -31.98
N LYS A 196 24.87 8.84 -31.68
CA LYS A 196 25.22 10.27 -31.66
C LYS A 196 25.96 10.71 -32.95
N CYS A 197 26.16 9.79 -33.90
CA CYS A 197 26.88 10.11 -35.13
C CYS A 197 26.02 10.98 -36.05
N LYS A 198 26.51 12.16 -36.39
CA LYS A 198 25.85 13.08 -37.33
C LYS A 198 25.65 12.42 -38.70
N GLN A 199 26.70 11.82 -39.25
CA GLN A 199 26.63 11.11 -40.54
C GLN A 199 25.58 9.99 -40.52
N PHE A 200 25.44 9.25 -39.41
CA PHE A 200 24.40 8.23 -39.28
C PHE A 200 22.98 8.82 -39.24
N HIS A 201 22.82 10.01 -38.65
CA HIS A 201 21.53 10.69 -38.55
C HIS A 201 21.12 11.35 -39.87
N ASP A 202 22.08 11.76 -40.69
CA ASP A 202 21.88 12.37 -42.01
C ASP A 202 21.57 11.33 -43.10
N MET A 203 21.95 10.05 -42.90
CA MET A 203 21.59 8.94 -43.80
C MET A 203 20.08 8.68 -43.86
N SER A 204 19.61 8.15 -44.98
CA SER A 204 18.23 7.65 -45.10
C SER A 204 17.98 6.47 -44.16
N VAL A 205 16.72 6.20 -43.82
CA VAL A 205 16.39 5.06 -42.94
C VAL A 205 16.83 3.72 -43.57
N GLN A 206 16.73 3.58 -44.89
CA GLN A 206 17.20 2.40 -45.61
C GLN A 206 18.73 2.26 -45.49
N ASP A 207 19.48 3.34 -45.67
CA ASP A 207 20.94 3.31 -45.56
C ASP A 207 21.39 3.02 -44.13
N ARG A 208 20.68 3.53 -43.12
CA ARG A 208 20.98 3.19 -41.72
C ARG A 208 20.78 1.70 -41.44
N ASN A 209 19.71 1.10 -41.96
CA ASN A 209 19.45 -0.33 -41.82
C ASN A 209 20.55 -1.16 -42.50
N ASN A 210 20.92 -0.80 -43.72
CA ASN A 210 22.01 -1.44 -44.45
C ASN A 210 23.33 -1.30 -43.71
N LYS A 211 23.61 -0.13 -43.14
CA LYS A 211 24.86 0.13 -42.42
C LYS A 211 24.93 -0.64 -41.11
N VAL A 212 23.85 -0.68 -40.32
CA VAL A 212 23.74 -1.52 -39.10
C VAL A 212 23.96 -2.99 -39.41
N LYS A 213 23.38 -3.48 -40.51
CA LYS A 213 23.60 -4.85 -41.00
C LYS A 213 25.07 -5.09 -41.38
N SER A 214 25.67 -4.20 -42.17
CA SER A 214 27.07 -4.32 -42.63
C SER A 214 28.08 -4.24 -41.48
N LEU A 215 27.79 -3.48 -40.43
CA LEU A 215 28.63 -3.32 -39.24
C LEU A 215 28.35 -4.38 -38.17
N ASN A 216 27.45 -5.35 -38.43
CA ASN A 216 27.03 -6.38 -37.48
C ASN A 216 26.58 -5.81 -36.12
N LEU A 217 25.84 -4.71 -36.16
CA LEU A 217 25.29 -4.08 -34.96
C LEU A 217 23.89 -4.60 -34.65
N CYS A 218 23.57 -4.67 -33.37
CA CYS A 218 22.24 -5.03 -32.88
C CYS A 218 21.21 -4.00 -33.37
N PHE A 219 20.19 -4.46 -34.09
CA PHE A 219 19.11 -3.59 -34.60
C PHE A 219 18.35 -2.86 -33.49
N ASN A 220 18.37 -3.37 -32.25
CA ASN A 220 17.67 -2.75 -31.12
C ASN A 220 18.51 -1.69 -30.41
N CYS A 221 19.71 -2.03 -29.95
CA CYS A 221 20.53 -1.11 -29.15
C CYS A 221 21.75 -0.52 -29.88
N LEU A 222 21.97 -0.88 -31.15
CA LEU A 222 23.09 -0.46 -31.98
C LEU A 222 24.49 -0.82 -31.40
N GLY A 223 24.56 -1.88 -30.59
CA GLY A 223 25.80 -2.41 -30.00
C GLY A 223 26.31 -3.67 -30.71
N HIS A 224 27.55 -4.07 -30.45
CA HIS A 224 28.15 -5.27 -31.04
C HIS A 224 27.62 -6.56 -30.39
N HIS A 225 26.48 -7.05 -30.88
CA HIS A 225 25.90 -8.36 -30.60
C HIS A 225 24.70 -8.61 -31.51
N LEU A 226 24.24 -9.85 -31.58
CA LEU A 226 22.99 -10.23 -32.26
C LEU A 226 21.77 -9.83 -31.43
N ILE A 227 20.67 -9.44 -32.09
CA ILE A 227 19.43 -9.01 -31.42
C ILE A 227 18.88 -10.03 -30.40
N LYS A 228 19.05 -11.34 -30.67
CA LYS A 228 18.65 -12.43 -29.76
C LYS A 228 19.37 -12.41 -28.40
N ASN A 229 20.57 -11.83 -28.35
CA ASN A 229 21.38 -11.69 -27.13
C ASN A 229 21.29 -10.26 -26.56
N CYS A 230 20.34 -9.45 -27.03
CA CYS A 230 20.20 -8.08 -26.57
C CYS A 230 19.52 -8.04 -25.21
N VAL A 231 20.17 -7.44 -24.20
CA VAL A 231 19.56 -7.25 -22.87
C VAL A 231 18.53 -6.11 -22.82
N LYS A 232 18.37 -5.35 -23.92
CA LYS A 232 17.49 -4.17 -23.99
C LYS A 232 16.19 -4.44 -24.76
N LEU A 233 15.69 -5.68 -24.78
CA LEU A 233 14.46 -6.06 -25.50
C LEU A 233 13.20 -5.33 -25.00
N ASN A 234 13.21 -4.84 -23.76
CA ASN A 234 12.14 -4.00 -23.22
C ASN A 234 12.08 -2.58 -23.86
N LYS A 235 13.16 -2.12 -24.50
CA LYS A 235 13.21 -0.82 -25.19
C LYS A 235 12.73 -0.98 -26.62
N LYS A 236 11.41 -0.97 -26.80
CA LYS A 236 10.76 -1.09 -28.11
C LYS A 236 10.83 0.23 -28.89
N CYS A 237 10.70 0.12 -30.22
CA CYS A 237 10.64 1.27 -31.10
C CYS A 237 9.45 2.17 -30.73
N LYS A 238 9.70 3.47 -30.56
CA LYS A 238 8.67 4.46 -30.23
C LYS A 238 7.60 4.65 -31.31
N PHE A 239 7.83 4.19 -32.54
CA PHE A 239 6.93 4.41 -33.68
C PHE A 239 6.06 3.19 -34.02
N CYS A 240 6.57 1.97 -33.83
CA CYS A 240 5.84 0.75 -34.21
C CYS A 240 5.86 -0.35 -33.13
N ASN A 241 6.44 -0.08 -31.97
CA ASN A 241 6.50 -1.00 -30.83
C ASN A 241 7.21 -2.34 -31.10
N ALA A 242 8.01 -2.45 -32.17
CA ALA A 242 8.84 -3.62 -32.48
C ALA A 242 10.26 -3.50 -31.86
N ASN A 243 10.99 -4.62 -31.81
CA ASN A 243 12.34 -4.69 -31.24
C ASN A 243 13.41 -4.13 -32.19
N HIS A 244 13.43 -2.82 -32.38
CA HIS A 244 14.50 -2.11 -33.09
C HIS A 244 14.66 -0.68 -32.59
N ASN A 245 15.82 -0.08 -32.89
CA ASN A 245 16.10 1.31 -32.58
C ASN A 245 15.23 2.23 -33.43
N SER A 246 14.57 3.22 -32.83
CA SER A 246 13.72 4.18 -33.55
C SER A 246 14.44 5.00 -34.64
N LEU A 247 15.77 5.01 -34.66
CA LEU A 247 16.58 5.54 -35.77
C LEU A 247 16.46 4.73 -37.08
N LEU A 248 16.08 3.45 -36.98
CA LEU A 248 15.97 2.49 -38.08
C LEU A 248 14.53 2.28 -38.58
N CYS A 249 13.56 2.95 -37.98
CA CYS A 249 12.15 2.69 -38.24
C CYS A 249 11.65 3.37 -39.53
N ASN A 250 11.07 2.59 -40.45
CA ASN A 250 10.49 3.09 -41.70
C ASN A 250 9.13 3.77 -41.52
N THR A 251 8.42 3.54 -40.40
CA THR A 251 7.08 4.12 -40.14
C THR A 251 7.14 5.57 -39.62
N ARG A 252 8.21 6.32 -39.94
CA ARG A 252 8.34 7.74 -39.58
C ARG A 252 7.35 8.68 -40.30
N LYS A 253 6.53 8.19 -41.24
CA LYS A 253 5.50 9.00 -41.92
C LYS A 253 4.18 8.96 -41.11
N CYS A 254 3.83 10.11 -40.50
CA CYS A 254 2.62 10.47 -39.75
C CYS A 254 2.40 9.73 -38.40
N THR A 255 2.32 10.39 -37.25
CA THR A 255 1.44 11.54 -36.93
C THR A 255 2.06 12.52 -35.92
N LEU A 256 2.25 13.77 -36.35
CA LEU A 256 1.66 14.88 -35.60
C LEU A 256 0.13 14.70 -35.69
N THR A 257 -0.58 15.00 -34.60
CA THR A 257 -2.02 14.84 -34.33
C THR A 257 -2.50 13.47 -33.81
N SER A 258 -2.61 13.37 -32.49
CA SER A 258 -3.73 12.69 -31.82
C SER A 258 -4.18 13.46 -30.57
N SER A 259 -4.43 14.76 -30.75
CA SER A 259 -5.37 15.56 -29.93
C SER A 259 -6.84 15.35 -30.35
N LYS A 260 -7.17 14.24 -31.02
CA LYS A 260 -8.54 13.89 -31.42
C LYS A 260 -8.83 12.42 -31.10
N ARG A 261 -8.86 12.08 -29.81
CA ARG A 261 -9.60 10.91 -29.31
C ARG A 261 -10.53 11.23 -28.11
N ASN A 262 -10.55 12.49 -27.66
CA ASN A 262 -11.45 12.99 -26.62
C ASN A 262 -12.56 13.92 -27.14
N GLN A 263 -12.89 13.92 -28.44
CA GLN A 263 -14.03 14.67 -28.97
C GLN A 263 -15.18 13.83 -29.53
N GLN A 264 -15.01 12.51 -29.71
CA GLN A 264 -16.13 11.62 -30.08
C GLN A 264 -16.82 10.95 -28.89
N LYS A 265 -16.26 11.03 -27.67
CA LYS A 265 -16.96 10.64 -26.44
C LYS A 265 -17.71 11.79 -25.74
N PHE A 266 -17.55 13.04 -26.19
CA PHE A 266 -18.30 14.17 -25.64
C PHE A 266 -19.58 14.48 -26.43
N SER A 267 -19.62 14.18 -27.74
CA SER A 267 -20.83 14.38 -28.58
C SER A 267 -21.97 13.40 -28.25
N LEU A 268 -21.66 12.16 -27.88
CA LEU A 268 -22.67 11.18 -27.47
C LEU A 268 -23.18 11.40 -26.03
N TYR A 269 -22.47 12.20 -25.22
CA TYR A 269 -22.90 12.53 -23.86
C TYR A 269 -23.78 13.80 -23.84
N THR A 270 -23.54 14.76 -24.73
CA THR A 270 -24.36 15.98 -24.79
C THR A 270 -25.71 15.80 -25.48
N GLU A 271 -25.88 14.83 -26.38
CA GLU A 271 -27.19 14.48 -26.94
C GLU A 271 -28.07 13.70 -25.94
N PHE A 272 -27.46 12.96 -25.01
CA PHE A 272 -28.21 12.23 -23.96
C PHE A 272 -28.78 13.16 -22.89
N ILE A 273 -28.08 14.27 -22.55
CA ILE A 273 -28.54 15.23 -21.53
C ILE A 273 -29.62 16.19 -22.06
N ARG A 274 -29.74 16.40 -23.38
CA ARG A 274 -30.79 17.26 -23.98
C ARG A 274 -32.11 16.56 -24.31
N GLY A 275 -32.24 15.26 -24.04
CA GLY A 275 -33.45 14.47 -24.29
C GLY A 275 -34.32 14.20 -23.05
N HIS A 276 -33.92 14.67 -21.87
CA HIS A 276 -34.68 14.52 -20.62
C HIS A 276 -34.81 15.86 -19.88
N SER A 277 -35.40 16.85 -20.55
CA SER A 277 -35.95 18.07 -19.95
C SER A 277 -37.23 18.45 -20.68
#